data_AF-N6YVV3-F1
#
_entry.id   AF-N6YVV3-F1
#
_cell.length_a   1.000
_cell.length_b   1.000
_cell.length_c   1.000
_cell.angle_alpha   90.00
_cell.angle_beta   90.00
_cell.angle_gamma   90.00
#
_symmetry.space_group_name_H-M   'P 1'
#
loop_
_entity.id
_entity.type
_entity.pdbx_description
1 polymer ?
#
loop_
_entity_poly.entity_id
_entity_poly.type
_entity_poly.pdbx_seq_one_letter_code
_entity_poly.pdbx_strand_id
1 'polypeptide(L)'
;DLVLAGPILRRVEARRVVLWLASTRPLRARIVLHPDGGGEIRPAGASDPAERPQCRSLRAGEHLHYLLLDFALDAELPASRWIGYALELAPADDAAAPWLGWQDWAPELCYPGRERPGFVFAPRVAALLHGSCRKPHHDG
;
A
#
# COMPACT_ATOMS: atom_id res chain seq x y z
N ASP A 1 -7.33 15.50 -8.30
CA ASP A 1 -6.86 14.10 -8.20
C ASP A 1 -7.54 13.35 -7.06
N LEU A 2 -7.81 12.05 -7.27
CA LEU A 2 -8.46 11.19 -6.28
C LEU A 2 -7.50 10.87 -5.11
N VAL A 3 -6.24 10.62 -5.44
CA VAL A 3 -5.15 10.34 -4.52
C VAL A 3 -4.25 11.58 -4.45
N LEU A 4 -3.95 12.02 -3.23
CA LEU A 4 -3.06 13.15 -2.94
C LEU A 4 -1.63 12.68 -2.69
N ALA A 5 -1.45 11.52 -2.06
CA ALA A 5 -0.14 10.94 -1.79
C ALA A 5 -0.22 9.43 -1.54
N GLY A 6 0.89 8.75 -1.83
CA GLY A 6 1.08 7.32 -1.61
C GLY A 6 0.87 6.48 -2.87
N PRO A 7 0.79 5.15 -2.71
CA PRO A 7 0.82 4.39 -1.47
C PRO A 7 2.23 4.34 -0.85
N ILE A 8 2.26 4.53 0.47
CA ILE A 8 3.49 4.42 1.28
C ILE A 8 3.47 3.08 2.00
N LEU A 9 4.50 2.25 1.75
CA LEU A 9 4.71 1.02 2.51
C LEU A 9 5.15 1.37 3.94
N ARG A 10 4.25 1.12 4.90
CA ARG A 10 4.47 1.50 6.31
C ARG A 10 5.01 0.36 7.15
N ARG A 11 4.66 -0.89 6.79
CA ARG A 11 5.10 -2.12 7.45
C ARG A 11 4.96 -3.28 6.49
N VAL A 12 5.93 -4.18 6.54
CA VAL A 12 5.89 -5.47 5.85
C VAL A 12 6.44 -6.53 6.80
N GLU A 13 5.68 -7.59 6.96
CA GLU A 13 6.01 -8.80 7.72
C GLU A 13 5.68 -10.01 6.83
N ALA A 14 6.13 -11.21 7.19
CA ALA A 14 5.93 -12.41 6.37
C ALA A 14 4.46 -12.63 5.98
N ARG A 15 3.50 -12.30 6.85
CA ARG A 15 2.06 -12.51 6.62
C ARG A 15 1.21 -11.26 6.80
N ARG A 16 1.81 -10.06 6.71
CA ARG A 16 1.08 -8.80 6.91
C ARG A 16 1.72 -7.66 6.14
N VAL A 17 0.88 -6.84 5.52
CA VAL A 17 1.30 -5.63 4.81
C VAL A 17 0.46 -4.45 5.28
N VAL A 18 1.12 -3.31 5.47
CA VAL A 18 0.45 -2.05 5.82
C VAL A 18 0.84 -0.96 4.83
N LEU A 19 -0.15 -0.38 4.16
CA LEU A 19 0.00 0.75 3.24
C LEU A 19 -0.77 1.96 3.75
N TRP A 20 -0.23 3.15 3.49
CA TRP A 20 -0.90 4.42 3.73
C TRP A 20 -1.13 5.18 2.43
N LEU A 21 -2.31 5.79 2.29
CA LEU A 21 -2.65 6.70 1.21
C LEU A 21 -3.31 7.96 1.79
N ALA A 22 -3.19 9.07 1.09
CA ALA A 22 -4.01 10.26 1.32
C ALA A 22 -4.88 10.50 0.08
N SER A 23 -6.15 10.85 0.28
CA SER A 23 -7.13 11.04 -0.79
C SER A 23 -8.01 12.26 -0.52
N THR A 24 -8.66 12.76 -1.57
CA THR A 24 -9.57 13.91 -1.49
C THR A 24 -10.95 13.58 -0.91
N ARG A 25 -11.28 12.29 -0.83
CA ARG A 25 -12.57 11.77 -0.34
C ARG A 25 -12.37 10.36 0.23
N PRO A 26 -13.34 9.77 0.95
CA PRO A 26 -13.18 8.42 1.48
C PRO A 26 -13.20 7.40 0.34
N LEU A 27 -12.25 6.46 0.36
CA LEU A 27 -12.10 5.40 -0.65
C LEU A 27 -12.19 4.01 -0.02
N ARG A 28 -12.54 3.04 -0.86
CA ARG A 28 -12.39 1.60 -0.64
C ARG A 28 -11.30 1.08 -1.58
N ALA A 29 -10.62 0.02 -1.16
CA ALA A 29 -9.46 -0.52 -1.88
C ALA A 29 -9.56 -2.03 -2.07
N ARG A 30 -8.99 -2.52 -3.17
CA ARG A 30 -8.70 -3.93 -3.43
C ARG A 30 -7.23 -4.06 -3.79
N ILE A 31 -6.60 -5.12 -3.33
CA ILE A 31 -5.18 -5.36 -3.60
C ILE A 31 -4.90 -6.83 -3.85
N VAL A 32 -4.07 -7.10 -4.84
CA VAL A 32 -3.48 -8.42 -5.11
C VAL A 32 -1.97 -8.25 -5.20
N LEU A 33 -1.23 -9.16 -4.57
CA LEU A 33 0.23 -9.19 -4.61
C LEU A 33 0.71 -10.23 -5.63
N HIS A 34 1.76 -9.87 -6.37
CA HIS A 34 2.39 -10.67 -7.43
C HIS A 34 3.89 -10.80 -7.12
N PRO A 35 4.31 -11.77 -6.29
CA PRO A 35 5.73 -12.04 -6.06
C PRO A 35 6.42 -12.60 -7.30
N ASP A 36 7.66 -12.17 -7.55
CA ASP A 36 8.49 -12.74 -8.62
C ASP A 36 8.72 -14.24 -8.38
N GLY A 37 8.41 -15.06 -9.40
CA GLY A 37 8.58 -16.52 -9.37
C GLY A 37 7.64 -17.23 -8.38
N GLY A 38 6.49 -16.64 -8.06
CA GLY A 38 5.45 -17.23 -7.20
C GLY A 38 4.04 -17.02 -7.76
N GLY A 39 3.05 -17.61 -7.09
CA GLY A 39 1.64 -17.36 -7.37
C GLY A 39 1.14 -16.06 -6.73
N GLU A 40 -0.04 -15.61 -7.14
CA GLU A 40 -0.69 -14.45 -6.54
C GLU A 40 -0.99 -14.69 -5.06
N ILE A 41 -0.78 -13.66 -4.23
CA ILE A 41 -1.10 -13.68 -2.81
C ILE A 41 -2.20 -12.63 -2.56
N ARG A 42 -3.24 -13.03 -1.82
CA ARG A 42 -4.39 -12.17 -1.52
C ARG A 42 -4.46 -11.86 -0.02
N PRO A 43 -5.11 -10.76 0.36
CA PRO A 43 -5.52 -10.57 1.74
C PRO A 43 -6.29 -11.79 2.26
N ALA A 44 -5.91 -12.29 3.44
CA ALA A 44 -6.63 -13.35 4.13
C ALA A 44 -8.06 -12.89 4.48
N GLY A 45 -9.01 -13.82 4.52
CA GLY A 45 -10.30 -13.58 5.17
C GLY A 45 -11.27 -12.65 4.43
N ALA A 46 -11.22 -12.60 3.10
CA ALA A 46 -12.20 -11.87 2.28
C ALA A 46 -13.69 -12.33 2.45
N SER A 47 -13.98 -13.21 3.41
CA SER A 47 -15.26 -13.88 3.64
C SER A 47 -15.75 -13.87 5.11
N ASP A 48 -15.01 -13.32 6.09
CA ASP A 48 -15.47 -13.30 7.51
C ASP A 48 -15.87 -11.87 7.99
N PRO A 49 -17.14 -11.64 8.38
CA PRO A 49 -17.61 -10.35 8.90
C PRO A 49 -17.01 -9.92 10.26
N ALA A 50 -16.35 -10.82 10.99
CA ALA A 50 -15.70 -10.52 12.28
C ALA A 50 -14.29 -9.92 12.12
N GLU A 51 -13.75 -9.88 10.90
CA GLU A 51 -12.43 -9.31 10.63
C GLU A 51 -12.41 -7.78 10.69
N ARG A 52 -11.32 -7.24 11.24
CA ARG A 52 -11.07 -5.79 11.22
C ARG A 52 -11.07 -5.33 9.75
N PRO A 53 -11.65 -4.16 9.43
CA PRO A 53 -11.67 -3.70 8.06
C PRO A 53 -10.24 -3.55 7.54
N GLN A 54 -9.91 -4.33 6.50
CA GLN A 54 -8.61 -4.30 5.80
C GLN A 54 -8.28 -2.89 5.28
N CYS A 55 -9.28 -2.02 5.17
CA CYS A 55 -9.19 -0.63 4.78
C CYS A 55 -9.89 0.26 5.81
N ARG A 56 -9.17 1.17 6.46
CA ARG A 56 -9.72 2.19 7.36
C ARG A 56 -9.54 3.57 6.74
N SER A 57 -10.61 4.36 6.71
CA SER A 57 -10.55 5.76 6.29
C SER A 57 -10.71 6.69 7.50
N LEU A 58 -9.81 7.66 7.63
CA LEU A 58 -9.86 8.71 8.64
C LEU A 58 -9.96 10.07 7.95
N ARG A 59 -11.02 10.82 8.24
CA ARG A 59 -11.17 12.19 7.75
C ARG A 59 -10.26 13.11 8.57
N ALA A 60 -9.35 13.81 7.88
CA ALA A 60 -8.44 14.81 8.47
C ALA A 60 -8.72 16.24 7.96
N GLY A 61 -9.62 16.39 6.98
CA GLY A 61 -10.09 17.68 6.48
C GLY A 61 -11.33 17.52 5.60
N GLU A 62 -11.77 18.60 4.97
CA GLU A 62 -12.88 18.54 4.02
C GLU A 62 -12.54 17.69 2.79
N HIS A 63 -11.33 17.88 2.27
CA HIS A 63 -10.78 17.16 1.12
C HIS A 63 -9.51 16.39 1.47
N LEU A 64 -9.41 15.91 2.71
CA LEU A 64 -8.26 15.14 3.16
C LEU A 64 -8.72 13.94 3.98
N HIS A 65 -8.47 12.77 3.43
CA HIS A 65 -8.74 11.49 4.06
C HIS A 65 -7.46 10.64 4.05
N TYR A 66 -7.13 10.04 5.18
CA TYR A 66 -6.10 9.01 5.25
C TYR A 66 -6.74 7.65 5.09
N LEU A 67 -6.20 6.88 4.15
CA LEU A 67 -6.52 5.48 3.95
C LEU A 67 -5.40 4.61 4.52
N LEU A 68 -5.76 3.76 5.47
CA LEU A 68 -4.89 2.73 6.02
C LEU A 68 -5.34 1.38 5.50
N LEU A 69 -4.50 0.75 4.66
CA LEU A 69 -4.66 -0.64 4.27
C LEU A 69 -3.81 -1.48 5.22
N ASP A 70 -4.43 -2.33 6.03
CA ASP A 70 -3.75 -3.18 7.01
C ASP A 70 -4.37 -4.58 6.94
N PHE A 71 -3.68 -5.49 6.25
CA PHE A 71 -4.22 -6.79 5.92
C PHE A 71 -3.22 -7.91 6.21
N ALA A 72 -3.75 -9.02 6.72
CA ALA A 72 -3.03 -10.28 6.81
C ALA A 72 -3.03 -10.98 5.45
N LEU A 73 -2.09 -11.89 5.24
CA LEU A 73 -1.96 -12.67 4.01
C LEU A 73 -2.28 -14.15 4.25
N ASP A 74 -2.83 -14.80 3.24
CA ASP A 74 -3.13 -16.24 3.22
C ASP A 74 -1.86 -17.10 3.00
N ALA A 75 -0.82 -16.52 2.40
CA ALA A 75 0.51 -17.11 2.24
C ALA A 75 1.61 -16.18 2.76
N GLU A 76 2.78 -16.75 3.05
CA GLU A 76 3.95 -15.96 3.42
C GLU A 76 4.56 -15.25 2.20
N LEU A 77 5.00 -14.01 2.39
CA LEU A 77 5.79 -13.29 1.41
C LEU A 77 7.17 -13.95 1.24
N PRO A 78 7.61 -14.21 0.00
CA PRO A 78 8.96 -14.70 -0.22
C PRO A 78 9.97 -13.59 0.11
N ALA A 79 10.98 -13.95 0.91
CA ALA A 79 12.05 -13.04 1.28
C ALA A 79 12.95 -12.69 0.09
N SER A 80 13.46 -11.46 0.07
CA SER A 80 14.42 -10.93 -0.91
C SER A 80 13.96 -11.03 -2.37
N ARG A 81 12.65 -10.96 -2.60
CA ARG A 81 12.06 -10.92 -3.94
C ARG A 81 11.24 -9.66 -4.13
N TRP A 82 11.11 -9.24 -5.39
CA TRP A 82 10.15 -8.20 -5.75
C TRP A 82 8.73 -8.74 -5.54
N ILE A 83 7.93 -7.94 -4.86
CA ILE A 83 6.50 -8.17 -4.63
C ILE A 83 5.79 -7.03 -5.36
N GLY A 84 5.34 -7.32 -6.58
CA GLY A 84 4.48 -6.41 -7.32
C GLY A 84 3.10 -6.35 -6.68
N TYR A 85 2.36 -5.28 -6.88
CA TYR A 85 0.96 -5.20 -6.47
C TYR A 85 0.07 -4.59 -7.56
N ALA A 86 -1.19 -5.02 -7.58
CA ALA A 86 -2.27 -4.33 -8.27
C ALA A 86 -3.18 -3.71 -7.22
N LEU A 87 -3.17 -2.38 -7.11
CA LEU A 87 -4.03 -1.62 -6.20
C LEU A 87 -5.16 -0.95 -6.99
N GLU A 88 -6.39 -1.30 -6.67
CA GLU A 88 -7.59 -0.68 -7.23
C GLU A 88 -8.30 0.15 -6.15
N LEU A 89 -8.78 1.32 -6.54
CA LEU A 89 -9.48 2.25 -5.65
C LEU A 89 -10.85 2.61 -6.22
N ALA A 90 -11.83 2.79 -5.34
CA ALA A 90 -13.12 3.37 -5.68
C ALA A 90 -13.60 4.28 -4.54
N PRO A 91 -14.42 5.31 -4.82
CA PRO A 91 -15.14 6.04 -3.79
C PRO A 91 -15.88 5.08 -2.83
N ALA A 92 -15.78 5.33 -1.53
CA ALA A 92 -16.49 4.56 -0.51
C ALA A 92 -17.93 5.08 -0.28
N ASP A 93 -18.16 6.34 -0.62
CA ASP A 93 -19.44 7.04 -0.52
C ASP A 93 -20.33 6.89 -1.78
N ASP A 94 -19.82 6.21 -2.81
CA ASP A 94 -20.57 5.82 -4.00
C ASP A 94 -20.28 4.34 -4.34
N ALA A 95 -21.25 3.48 -4.04
CA ALA A 95 -21.12 2.04 -4.25
C ALA A 95 -21.14 1.65 -5.74
N ALA A 96 -21.71 2.47 -6.62
CA ALA A 96 -21.80 2.23 -8.06
C ALA A 96 -20.60 2.76 -8.84
N ALA A 97 -19.78 3.63 -8.22
CA ALA A 97 -18.56 4.15 -8.83
C ALA A 97 -17.62 3.01 -9.28
N PRO A 98 -17.02 3.13 -10.48
CA PRO A 98 -16.11 2.11 -11.01
C PRO A 98 -14.83 2.02 -10.17
N TRP A 99 -14.20 0.85 -10.23
CA TRP A 99 -12.86 0.64 -9.70
C TRP A 99 -11.84 1.23 -10.66
N LEU A 100 -10.86 1.95 -10.11
CA LEU A 100 -9.77 2.57 -10.85
C LEU A 100 -8.45 1.87 -10.52
N GLY A 101 -7.77 1.33 -11.53
CA GLY A 101 -6.50 0.64 -11.37
C GLY A 101 -5.35 1.61 -11.15
N TRP A 102 -4.25 1.14 -10.53
CA TRP A 102 -3.04 1.95 -10.33
C TRP A 102 -2.48 2.51 -11.64
N GLN A 103 -2.70 1.84 -12.77
CA GLN A 103 -2.32 2.32 -14.09
C GLN A 103 -3.02 3.63 -14.48
N ASP A 104 -4.21 3.87 -13.94
CA ASP A 104 -5.02 5.03 -14.29
C ASP A 104 -4.82 6.19 -13.30
N TRP A 105 -4.59 5.90 -12.01
CA TRP A 105 -4.44 6.96 -10.99
C TRP A 105 -3.01 7.26 -10.58
N ALA A 106 -2.05 6.37 -10.83
CA ALA A 106 -0.62 6.61 -10.61
C ALA A 106 0.28 5.68 -11.46
N PRO A 107 0.24 5.80 -12.81
CA PRO A 107 1.08 5.02 -13.72
C PRO A 107 2.58 5.14 -13.42
N GLU A 108 3.01 6.24 -12.81
CA GLU A 108 4.39 6.56 -12.46
C GLU A 108 4.96 5.78 -11.25
N LEU A 109 4.14 4.98 -10.55
CA LEU A 109 4.62 4.18 -9.40
C LEU A 109 5.58 3.06 -9.79
N CYS A 110 5.60 2.65 -11.06
CA CYS A 110 6.48 1.59 -11.54
C CYS A 110 7.94 2.07 -11.60
N TYR A 111 8.82 1.34 -10.91
CA TYR A 111 10.26 1.51 -11.12
C TYR A 111 10.66 1.10 -12.55
N PRO A 112 11.72 1.70 -13.12
CA PRO A 112 12.22 1.33 -14.44
C PRO A 112 12.47 -0.19 -14.55
N GLY A 113 11.93 -0.79 -15.61
CA GLY A 113 12.05 -2.22 -15.87
C GLY A 113 11.11 -3.13 -15.04
N ARG A 114 10.18 -2.55 -14.26
CA ARG A 114 9.15 -3.31 -13.54
C ARG A 114 7.80 -3.20 -14.24
N GLU A 115 7.09 -4.32 -14.34
CA GLU A 115 5.73 -4.38 -14.90
C GLU A 115 4.66 -3.87 -13.94
N ARG A 116 4.97 -3.83 -12.64
CA ARG A 116 4.05 -3.43 -11.56
C ARG A 116 4.80 -2.62 -10.51
N PRO A 117 4.13 -1.66 -9.84
CA PRO A 117 4.68 -1.06 -8.65
C PRO A 117 4.82 -2.13 -7.57
N GLY A 118 5.73 -1.92 -6.62
CA GLY A 118 6.07 -2.99 -5.68
C GLY A 118 7.14 -2.62 -4.68
N PHE A 119 7.50 -3.63 -3.90
CA PHE A 119 8.51 -3.54 -2.85
C PHE A 119 9.27 -4.86 -2.73
N VAL A 120 10.35 -4.87 -1.94
CA VAL A 120 11.06 -6.10 -1.58
C VAL A 120 10.83 -6.39 -0.10
N PHE A 121 10.39 -7.62 0.20
CA PHE A 121 10.33 -8.09 1.59
C PHE A 121 11.71 -8.56 2.05
N ALA A 122 12.40 -7.75 2.86
CA ALA A 122 13.73 -8.06 3.38
C ALA A 122 13.68 -8.26 4.91
N PRO A 123 13.34 -9.47 5.42
CA PRO A 123 13.17 -9.72 6.86
C PRO A 123 14.48 -9.58 7.66
N ARG A 124 15.62 -9.69 7.01
CA ARG A 124 16.94 -9.40 7.59
C ARG A 124 17.45 -8.10 6.97
N VAL A 125 17.63 -7.09 7.80
CA VAL A 125 18.25 -5.84 7.36
C VAL A 125 19.74 -6.10 7.15
N ALA A 126 20.17 -6.09 5.88
CA ALA A 126 21.58 -6.32 5.52
C ALA A 126 22.46 -5.10 5.79
N ALA A 127 21.89 -3.88 5.72
CA ALA A 127 22.56 -2.64 6.07
C ALA A 127 21.52 -1.63 6.55
N LEU A 128 21.73 -1.06 7.75
CA LEU A 128 20.98 0.11 8.21
C LEU A 128 21.66 1.35 7.62
N LEU A 129 21.10 1.90 6.56
CA LEU A 129 21.42 3.26 6.15
C LEU A 129 20.84 4.21 7.21
N HIS A 130 21.71 4.72 8.08
CA HIS A 130 21.35 5.78 9.01
C HIS A 130 21.03 7.03 8.19
N GLY A 131 19.74 7.29 7.98
CA GLY A 131 19.25 8.58 7.51
C GLY A 131 19.61 9.62 8.55
N SER A 132 20.74 10.28 8.32
CA SER A 132 21.29 11.44 9.02
C SER A 132 20.28 12.06 9.98
N CYS A 133 20.44 11.77 11.28
CA CYS A 133 19.96 12.67 12.31
C CYS A 133 20.31 14.10 11.87
N ARG A 134 19.28 14.92 11.61
CA ARG A 134 19.44 16.33 11.26
C ARG A 134 20.42 16.94 12.25
N LYS A 135 21.64 17.26 11.83
CA LYS A 135 22.41 18.29 12.51
C LYS A 135 21.61 19.59 12.29
N PRO A 136 21.19 20.30 13.33
CA PRO A 136 20.70 21.65 13.15
C PRO A 136 21.90 22.47 12.72
N HIS A 137 22.05 22.64 11.40
CA HIS A 137 22.91 23.69 10.87
C HIS A 137 22.15 24.99 11.07
N HIS A 138 22.32 25.58 12.26
CA HIS A 138 22.06 26.99 12.48
C HIS A 138 23.37 27.58 12.96
N ASP A 139 23.98 28.41 12.12
CA ASP A 139 24.90 29.43 12.60
C ASP A 139 24.04 30.64 12.97
N GLY A 140 24.28 31.18 14.16
CA GLY A 140 23.60 32.38 14.68
C GLY A 140 24.05 33.67 14.03
#